data_AF-A0A9D7BR31-F1
#
_entry.id   AF-A0A9D7BR31-F1
#
_cell.length_a   1.000
_cell.length_b   1.000
_cell.length_c   1.000
_cell.angle_alpha   90.00
_cell.angle_beta   90.00
_cell.angle_gamma   90.00
#
_symmetry.space_group_name_H-M   'P 1'
#
loop_
_entity.id
_entity.type
_entity.pdbx_description
1 polymer ?
#
loop_
_entity_poly.entity_id
_entity_poly.type
_entity_poly.pdbx_seq_one_letter_code
_entity_poly.pdbx_strand_id
1 'polypeptide(L)' 'MDIEISGELLIAKGKYQMNNRQNEIIDIGKFIAMYRKEKNAWVLQTDMFNSSLETRSPIEIPDYLVLKKE' A
#
# COMPACT_ATOMS: atom_id res chain seq x y z
N MET A 1 6.31 12.12 5.49
CA MET A 1 5.19 12.02 4.53
C MET A 1 5.45 13.08 3.48
N ASP A 2 5.35 12.71 2.22
CA ASP A 2 5.57 13.60 1.08
C ASP A 2 4.25 13.75 0.33
N ILE A 3 3.91 14.98 -0.07
CA ILE A 3 2.63 15.32 -0.69
C ILE A 3 2.90 16.17 -1.93
N GLU A 4 2.38 15.72 -3.06
CA GLU A 4 2.41 16.42 -4.34
C GLU A 4 0.98 16.77 -4.75
N ILE A 5 0.75 18.03 -5.16
CA ILE A 5 -0.56 18.51 -5.61
C ILE A 5 -0.41 19.08 -7.02
N SER A 6 -1.25 18.61 -7.94
CA SER A 6 -1.32 19.10 -9.32
C SER A 6 -2.77 19.24 -9.76
N GLY A 7 -3.30 20.48 -9.70
CA GLY A 7 -4.68 20.77 -10.05
C GLY A 7 -5.68 20.04 -9.13
N GLU A 8 -6.43 19.11 -9.70
CA GLU A 8 -7.39 18.27 -8.97
C GLU A 8 -6.80 16.94 -8.50
N LEU A 9 -5.50 16.71 -8.66
CA LEU A 9 -4.82 15.49 -8.23
C LEU A 9 -3.95 15.79 -7.00
N LEU A 10 -4.03 14.91 -5.99
CA LEU A 10 -3.12 14.89 -4.84
C LEU A 10 -2.53 13.49 -4.72
N ILE A 11 -1.21 13.41 -4.62
CA ILE A 11 -0.48 12.18 -4.37
C ILE A 11 0.20 12.31 -3.01
N ALA A 12 -0.13 11.41 -2.09
CA ALA A 12 0.53 11.29 -0.80
C ALA A 12 1.37 10.01 -0.79
N LYS A 13 2.63 10.10 -0.37
CA LYS A 13 3.52 8.94 -0.23
C LYS A 13 4.31 8.98 1.06
N GLY A 14 4.68 7.82 1.58
CA GLY A 14 5.38 7.76 2.85
C GLY A 14 5.72 6.36 3.31
N LYS A 15 6.22 6.30 4.55
CA LYS A 15 6.38 5.06 5.30
C LYS A 15 5.24 4.94 6.30
N TYR A 16 4.83 3.71 6.61
CA TYR A 16 3.86 3.42 7.65
C TYR A 16 4.41 2.38 8.63
N GLN A 17 3.84 2.38 9.83
CA GLN A 17 3.99 1.35 10.84
C GLN A 17 2.59 1.05 11.37
N MET A 18 2.20 -0.23 11.35
CA MET A 18 0.92 -0.70 11.85
C MET A 18 1.16 -1.47 13.15
N ASN A 19 0.44 -1.08 14.19
CA ASN A 19 0.49 -1.74 15.49
C ASN A 19 -0.85 -2.43 15.78
N ASN A 20 -0.81 -3.57 16.49
CA ASN A 20 -2.03 -4.19 17.04
C ASN A 20 -2.47 -3.48 18.34
N ARG A 21 -3.53 -4.00 18.98
CA ARG A 21 -4.07 -3.44 20.24
C ARG A 21 -3.09 -3.50 21.42
N GLN A 22 -2.13 -4.42 21.37
CA GLN A 22 -1.07 -4.61 22.35
C GLN A 22 0.17 -3.74 22.04
N ASN A 23 0.06 -2.87 21.03
CA ASN A 23 1.12 -1.99 20.54
C ASN A 23 2.34 -2.74 19.93
N GLU A 24 2.13 -3.99 19.52
CA GLU A 24 3.13 -4.77 18.80
C GLU A 24 3.10 -4.39 17.32
N ILE A 25 4.26 -4.24 16.71
CA ILE A 25 4.40 -3.93 15.28
C ILE A 25 4.01 -5.16 14.46
N ILE A 26 2.94 -5.06 13.68
CA ILE A 26 2.44 -6.14 12.80
C ILE A 26 2.73 -5.88 11.33
N ASP A 27 3.01 -4.63 10.95
CA ASP A 27 3.42 -4.29 9.59
C ASP A 27 4.27 -3.00 9.58
N ILE A 28 5.23 -2.92 8.67
CA ILE A 28 5.98 -1.71 8.35
C ILE A 28 6.14 -1.68 6.85
N GLY A 29 6.05 -0.51 6.25
CA GLY A 29 6.13 -0.47 4.80
C GLY A 29 6.14 0.92 4.23
N LYS A 30 5.87 0.98 2.93
CA LYS A 30 5.71 2.21 2.18
C LYS A 30 4.31 2.25 1.58
N PHE A 31 3.77 3.45 1.42
CA PHE A 31 2.49 3.65 0.77
C PHE A 31 2.58 4.76 -0.28
N ILE A 32 1.68 4.68 -1.24
CA ILE A 32 1.25 5.79 -2.09
C ILE A 32 -0.28 5.80 -2.11
N ALA A 33 -0.87 6.98 -1.98
CA ALA A 33 -2.31 7.20 -2.03
C ALA A 33 -2.58 8.36 -2.99
N MET A 34 -3.52 8.15 -3.91
CA MET A 34 -3.91 9.13 -4.92
C MET A 34 -5.34 9.57 -4.67
N TYR A 35 -5.53 10.88 -4.62
CA TYR A 35 -6.81 11.52 -4.35
C TYR A 35 -7.16 12.43 -5.51
N ARG A 36 -8.46 12.52 -5.80
CA ARG A 36 -9.01 13.50 -6.73
C ARG A 36 -9.90 14.49 -5.99
N LYS A 37 -9.80 15.77 -6.36
CA LYS A 37 -10.69 16.79 -5.84
C LYS A 37 -12.06 16.65 -6.51
N GLU A 38 -13.09 16.36 -5.73
CA GLU A 38 -14.47 16.32 -6.18
C GLU A 38 -15.26 17.37 -5.41
N LYS A 39 -15.85 18.34 -6.14
CA LYS A 39 -16.45 19.54 -5.55
C LYS A 39 -15.43 20.28 -4.68
N ASN A 40 -15.50 20.10 -3.36
CA ASN A 40 -14.64 20.74 -2.36
C ASN A 40 -13.96 19.75 -1.41
N ALA A 41 -13.92 18.46 -1.74
CA ALA A 41 -13.29 17.43 -0.93
C ALA A 41 -12.28 16.61 -1.74
N TRP A 42 -11.21 16.16 -1.08
CA TRP A 42 -10.30 15.16 -1.63
C TRP A 42 -10.91 13.78 -1.41
N VAL A 43 -11.15 13.07 -2.50
CA VAL A 43 -11.71 11.71 -2.50
C VAL A 43 -10.61 10.74 -2.89
N LEU A 44 -10.37 9.73 -2.06
CA LEU A 44 -9.40 8.67 -2.33
C LEU A 44 -9.85 7.90 -3.57
N GLN A 45 -9.00 7.82 -4.58
CA GLN A 45 -9.28 7.07 -5.80
C GLN A 45 -8.62 5.69 -5.77
N THR A 46 -7.38 5.64 -5.28
CA THR A 46 -6.62 4.39 -5.15
C THR A 46 -5.47 4.58 -4.17
N ASP A 47 -5.08 3.49 -3.54
CA ASP A 47 -3.90 3.39 -2.73
C ASP A 47 -3.13 2.11 -3.07
N MET A 48 -1.86 2.11 -2.67
CA MET A 48 -1.00 0.94 -2.77
C MET A 48 -0.10 0.92 -1.55
N PHE A 49 -0.06 -0.24 -0.90
CA PHE A 49 0.78 -0.51 0.25
C PHE A 49 1.78 -1.59 -0.13
N ASN A 50 3.04 -1.35 0.23
CA ASN A 50 4.11 -2.31 0.10
C ASN A 50 4.62 -2.63 1.50
N SER A 51 4.23 -3.80 2.01
CA SER A 51 4.75 -4.33 3.26
C SER A 51 6.23 -4.69 3.10
N SER A 52 7.04 -4.22 4.04
CA SER A 52 8.47 -4.50 4.16
C SER A 52 8.79 -5.46 5.31
N LEU A 53 7.77 -5.88 6.08
CA LEU A 53 7.91 -7.01 6.98
C LEU A 53 7.92 -8.27 6.12
N GLU A 54 8.98 -9.09 6.23
CA GLU A 54 8.99 -10.41 5.61
C GLU A 54 7.75 -11.16 6.08
N THR A 55 6.79 -11.37 5.19
CA THR A 55 5.74 -12.36 5.42
C THR A 55 6.47 -13.69 5.55
N ARG A 56 6.74 -14.14 6.77
CA ARG A 56 7.29 -15.47 7.09
C ARG A 56 6.29 -16.60 6.79
N SER A 57 5.56 -16.47 5.68
CA SER A 57 4.81 -17.56 5.09
C SER A 57 5.43 -17.78 3.72
N PRO A 58 6.02 -18.96 3.43
CA PRO A 58 6.26 -19.30 2.05
C PRO A 58 4.92 -19.15 1.33
N ILE A 59 4.89 -18.32 0.29
CA ILE A 59 3.76 -18.31 -0.62
C ILE A 59 3.72 -19.72 -1.18
N GLU A 60 2.77 -20.54 -0.73
CA GLU A 60 2.39 -21.76 -1.45
C GLU A 60 1.84 -21.28 -2.78
N ILE A 61 2.70 -21.22 -3.80
CA ILE A 61 2.26 -20.97 -5.17
C ILE A 61 1.47 -22.20 -5.56
N PRO A 62 0.15 -22.10 -5.77
CA PRO A 62 -0.63 -23.26 -6.18
C PRO A 62 -0.09 -23.79 -7.50
N ASP A 63 -0.01 -25.12 -7.63
CA ASP A 63 0.60 -25.80 -8.77
C ASP A 63 0.06 -25.34 -10.15
N TYR A 64 -1.17 -24.82 -10.19
CA TYR A 64 -1.80 -24.29 -11.40
C TYR A 64 -1.26 -22.92 -11.87
N LEU A 65 -0.51 -22.18 -11.04
CA LEU A 65 0.18 -20.94 -11.42
C LEU A 65 1.62 -21.18 -11.84
N VAL A 66 2.13 -22.40 -11.71
CA VAL A 66 3.47 -22.77 -12.20
C VAL A 66 3.37 -23.02 -13.70
N LEU A 67 3.84 -22.06 -14.49
CA LEU A 67 4.05 -22.29 -15.92
C LEU A 67 5.08 -23.42 -16.08
N LYS A 68 4.63 -24.58 -16.59
CA LYS A 68 5.53 -25.66 -16.99
C LYS A 68 6.46 -25.11 -18.07
N LYS A 69 7.76 -25.06 -17.78
CA LYS A 69 8.76 -24.85 -18.82
C LYS A 69 8.74 -26.10 -19.70
N GLU A 70 8.42 -25.90 -20.98
CA GLU A 70 8.68 -26.89 -22.04
C GLU A 70 10.19 -27.13 -22.20
#